data_AF-A0A7V9VEU3-F1
#
_entry.id   AF-A0A7V9VEU3-F1
#
_cell.length_a   1.000
_cell.length_b   1.000
_cell.length_c   1.000
_cell.angle_alpha   90.00
_cell.angle_beta   90.00
_cell.angle_gamma   90.00
#
_symmetry.space_group_name_H-M   'P 1'
#
loop_
_entity.id
_entity.type
_entity.pdbx_description
1 polymer ?
#
loop_
_entity_poly.entity_id
_entity_poly.type
_entity_poly.pdbx_seq_one_letter_code
_entity_poly.pdbx_strand_id
1 'polypeptide(L)'
;MNRSGVSGASSSRAEATFRASKLDLVERESNAGIYRLYQDLLALRRDDPVLRVQDRTTSQAGPVGARAVALVRRHGDAHRLLIANFGAALTIRVADDPMLATLPEEAWDLALSTANGRYGGPGTAPTFTGTGEDRTIGVPARSAALFRLG
;
A
#
# COMPACT_ATOMS: atom_id res chain seq x y z
N MET A 1 56.55 29.41 -18.11
CA MET A 1 55.94 28.07 -18.17
C MET A 1 56.61 27.15 -17.17
N ASN A 2 55.88 26.61 -16.17
CA ASN A 2 55.82 25.16 -15.92
C ASN A 2 54.72 24.83 -14.90
N ARG A 3 54.02 23.72 -15.12
CA ARG A 3 52.94 23.18 -14.27
C ARG A 3 53.52 22.40 -13.09
N SER A 4 52.82 22.39 -11.96
CA SER A 4 52.73 21.31 -10.94
C SER A 4 51.97 21.90 -9.73
N GLY A 5 50.94 21.34 -9.13
CA GLY A 5 50.17 20.12 -9.30
C GLY A 5 49.07 20.22 -8.24
N VAL A 6 47.80 20.06 -8.62
CA VAL A 6 46.69 20.09 -7.66
C VAL A 6 46.64 18.71 -6.99
N SER A 7 47.17 18.61 -5.77
CA SER A 7 47.01 17.42 -4.93
C SER A 7 45.65 17.46 -4.25
N GLY A 8 44.92 16.36 -4.38
CA GLY A 8 43.50 16.24 -4.06
C GLY A 8 43.13 16.27 -2.58
N ALA A 9 41.84 16.55 -2.36
CA ALA A 9 41.09 16.14 -1.18
C ALA A 9 39.58 16.38 -1.42
N SER A 10 38.81 15.35 -1.81
CA SER A 10 37.35 15.33 -1.59
C SER A 10 36.65 13.95 -1.74
N SER A 11 37.36 12.81 -1.74
CA SER A 11 36.73 11.50 -2.06
C SER A 11 36.19 10.69 -0.86
N SER A 12 36.55 11.00 0.39
CA SER A 12 36.17 10.15 1.54
C SER A 12 34.67 10.15 1.84
N ARG A 13 34.02 11.32 1.70
CA ARG A 13 32.57 11.46 1.93
C ARG A 13 31.76 10.82 0.81
N ALA A 14 32.27 10.82 -0.43
CA ALA A 14 31.65 10.17 -1.58
C ALA A 14 31.73 8.64 -1.49
N GLU A 15 32.88 8.09 -1.08
CA GLU A 15 33.08 6.64 -0.89
C GLU A 15 32.17 6.09 0.23
N ALA A 16 32.09 6.76 1.38
CA ALA A 16 31.23 6.35 2.49
C ALA A 16 29.73 6.37 2.11
N THR A 17 29.30 7.42 1.39
CA THR A 17 27.91 7.55 0.91
C THR A 17 27.59 6.51 -0.16
N PHE A 18 28.56 6.20 -1.04
CA PHE A 18 28.40 5.15 -2.05
C PHE A 18 28.29 3.76 -1.41
N ARG A 19 29.10 3.46 -0.39
CA ARG A 19 29.00 2.18 0.34
C ARG A 19 27.71 2.06 1.15
N ALA A 20 27.24 3.14 1.77
CA ALA A 20 25.95 3.17 2.46
C ALA A 20 24.75 3.08 1.50
N SER A 21 24.93 3.44 0.22
CA SER A 21 23.91 3.30 -0.84
C SER A 21 23.90 1.91 -1.48
N LYS A 22 24.85 1.03 -1.16
CA LYS A 22 24.85 -0.35 -1.65
C LYS A 22 23.83 -1.15 -0.84
N LEU A 23 22.98 -1.89 -1.55
CA LEU A 23 21.97 -2.75 -0.95
C LEU A 23 22.66 -3.81 -0.07
N ASP A 24 22.46 -3.74 1.24
CA ASP A 24 22.88 -4.80 2.16
C ASP A 24 21.87 -5.94 2.08
N LEU A 25 22.29 -7.07 1.52
CA LEU A 25 21.42 -8.22 1.30
C LEU A 25 21.07 -8.93 2.61
N VAL A 26 21.83 -8.73 3.69
CA VAL A 26 21.54 -9.24 5.04
C VAL A 26 20.31 -8.56 5.63
N GLU A 27 19.98 -7.33 5.19
CA GLU A 27 18.75 -6.65 5.60
C GLU A 27 17.47 -7.41 5.23
N ARG A 28 17.55 -8.38 4.31
CA ARG A 28 16.41 -9.26 4.01
C ARG A 28 16.06 -10.19 5.16
N GLU A 29 17.04 -10.54 6.00
CA GLU A 29 16.85 -11.37 7.18
C GLU A 29 16.36 -10.52 8.37
N SER A 30 16.94 -9.34 8.59
CA SER A 30 16.53 -8.43 9.67
C SER A 30 15.18 -7.74 9.40
N ASN A 31 14.82 -7.53 8.12
CA ASN A 31 13.53 -6.95 7.68
C ASN A 31 12.63 -7.97 6.96
N ALA A 32 12.69 -9.25 7.37
CA ALA A 32 11.97 -10.34 6.70
C ALA A 32 10.47 -10.05 6.49
N GLY A 33 9.81 -9.35 7.43
CA GLY A 33 8.40 -8.96 7.30
C GLY A 33 8.15 -8.00 6.13
N ILE A 34 8.94 -6.93 6.01
CA ILE A 34 8.83 -5.97 4.92
C ILE A 34 9.25 -6.59 3.59
N TYR A 35 10.28 -7.45 3.60
CA TYR A 35 10.68 -8.18 2.41
C TYR A 35 9.54 -9.07 1.88
N ARG A 36 8.86 -9.82 2.77
CA ARG A 36 7.65 -10.59 2.43
C ARG A 36 6.53 -9.71 1.89
N LEU A 37 6.30 -8.53 2.48
CA LEU A 37 5.30 -7.59 1.98
C LEU A 37 5.58 -7.20 0.53
N TYR A 38 6.83 -6.86 0.20
CA TYR A 38 7.19 -6.52 -1.19
C TYR A 38 7.02 -7.70 -2.14
N GLN A 39 7.40 -8.92 -1.74
CA GLN A 39 7.18 -10.11 -2.56
C GLN A 39 5.68 -10.32 -2.84
N ASP A 40 4.84 -10.23 -1.82
CA ASP A 40 3.39 -10.42 -1.95
C ASP A 40 2.75 -9.30 -2.79
N LEU A 41 3.21 -8.05 -2.66
CA LEU A 41 2.75 -6.94 -3.50
C LEU A 41 3.13 -7.12 -4.98
N LEU A 42 4.33 -7.64 -5.26
CA LEU A 42 4.76 -7.93 -6.63
C LEU A 42 3.97 -9.10 -7.24
N ALA A 43 3.75 -10.16 -6.46
CA ALA A 43 2.93 -11.29 -6.88
C ALA A 43 1.49 -10.82 -7.18
N LEU A 44 0.91 -10.05 -6.27
CA LEU A 44 -0.42 -9.49 -6.43
C LEU A 44 -0.52 -8.58 -7.66
N ARG A 45 0.46 -7.70 -7.90
CA ARG A 45 0.49 -6.87 -9.12
C ARG A 45 0.57 -7.70 -10.40
N ARG A 46 1.26 -8.84 -10.37
CA ARG A 46 1.44 -9.73 -11.53
C ARG A 46 0.19 -10.57 -11.80
N ASP A 47 -0.43 -11.10 -10.75
CA ASP A 47 -1.44 -12.15 -10.87
C ASP A 47 -2.87 -11.61 -10.78
N ASP A 48 -3.07 -10.43 -10.17
CA ASP A 48 -4.38 -9.83 -10.03
C ASP A 48 -4.86 -9.19 -11.35
N PRO A 49 -6.07 -9.55 -11.86
CA PRO A 49 -6.55 -9.07 -13.16
C PRO A 49 -6.79 -7.56 -13.19
N VAL A 50 -7.10 -6.93 -12.06
CA VAL A 50 -7.34 -5.49 -11.97
C VAL A 50 -6.03 -4.74 -11.80
N LEU A 51 -5.11 -5.24 -10.97
CA LEU A 51 -3.86 -4.52 -10.66
C LEU A 51 -2.76 -4.69 -11.72
N ARG A 52 -2.82 -5.76 -12.53
CA ARG A 52 -1.89 -5.96 -13.66
C ARG A 52 -2.09 -4.92 -14.76
N VAL A 53 -3.33 -4.44 -14.93
CA VAL A 53 -3.68 -3.48 -15.99
C VAL A 53 -3.31 -2.06 -15.54
N GLN A 54 -2.49 -1.38 -16.34
CA GLN A 54 -2.06 -0.01 -16.08
C GLN A 54 -3.00 1.03 -16.72
N ASP A 55 -4.29 0.89 -16.50
CA ASP A 55 -5.27 1.88 -16.94
C ASP A 55 -5.66 2.80 -15.78
N ARG A 56 -5.40 4.09 -15.93
CA ARG A 56 -5.76 5.11 -14.92
C ARG A 56 -7.20 5.59 -15.07
N THR A 57 -7.82 5.39 -16.23
CA THR A 57 -9.20 5.85 -16.50
C THR A 57 -10.25 5.03 -15.74
N THR A 58 -9.89 3.82 -15.30
CA THR A 58 -10.71 2.93 -14.49
C THR A 58 -10.43 3.03 -12.99
N SER A 59 -9.74 4.10 -12.56
CA SER A 59 -9.39 4.34 -11.16
C SER A 59 -10.08 5.60 -10.63
N GLN A 60 -10.63 5.52 -9.42
CA GLN A 60 -11.16 6.66 -8.68
C GLN A 60 -10.50 6.69 -7.31
N ALA A 61 -10.09 7.86 -6.84
CA ALA A 61 -9.48 8.02 -5.52
C ALA A 61 -10.03 9.27 -4.84
N GLY A 62 -10.18 9.19 -3.52
CA GLY A 62 -10.72 10.27 -2.71
C GLY A 62 -10.28 10.16 -1.25
N PRO A 63 -10.27 11.28 -0.51
CA PRO A 63 -10.02 11.25 0.92
C PRO A 63 -11.19 10.57 1.65
N VAL A 64 -10.87 9.71 2.61
CA VAL A 64 -11.86 9.09 3.52
C VAL A 64 -11.50 9.49 4.95
N GLY A 65 -11.99 10.67 5.36
CA GLY A 65 -11.56 11.34 6.59
C GLY A 65 -10.22 12.07 6.44
N ALA A 66 -9.69 12.57 7.58
CA ALA A 66 -8.58 13.53 7.56
C ALA A 66 -7.19 12.93 7.24
N ARG A 67 -7.00 11.62 7.46
CA ARG A 67 -5.70 10.95 7.32
C ARG A 67 -5.79 9.62 6.59
N ALA A 68 -6.79 9.44 5.72
CA ALA A 68 -6.90 8.25 4.92
C ALA A 68 -7.39 8.54 3.50
N VAL A 69 -7.04 7.65 2.58
CA VAL A 69 -7.38 7.73 1.17
C VAL A 69 -7.97 6.41 0.73
N ALA A 70 -9.09 6.46 0.03
CA ALA A 70 -9.66 5.33 -0.68
C ALA A 70 -9.26 5.39 -2.16
N LEU A 71 -9.02 4.23 -2.75
CA LEU A 71 -8.79 4.04 -4.18
C LEU A 71 -9.62 2.85 -4.64
N VAL A 72 -10.53 3.10 -5.58
CA VAL A 72 -11.30 2.09 -6.28
C VAL A 72 -10.67 1.88 -7.66
N ARG A 73 -10.43 0.62 -8.02
CA ARG A 73 -10.01 0.22 -9.37
C ARG A 73 -10.95 -0.82 -9.92
N ARG A 74 -11.23 -0.75 -11.21
CA ARG A 74 -12.08 -1.72 -11.91
C ARG A 74 -11.46 -2.20 -13.21
N HIS A 75 -11.77 -3.45 -13.58
CA HIS A 75 -11.45 -4.01 -14.88
C HIS A 75 -12.50 -5.09 -15.23
N GLY A 76 -13.37 -4.80 -16.21
CA GLY A 76 -14.61 -5.57 -16.39
C GLY A 76 -15.47 -5.49 -15.13
N ASP A 77 -15.99 -6.63 -14.69
CA ASP A 77 -16.80 -6.76 -13.46
C ASP A 77 -15.95 -6.87 -12.18
N ALA A 78 -14.64 -7.02 -12.31
CA ALA A 78 -13.74 -7.14 -11.16
C ALA A 78 -13.43 -5.77 -10.55
N HIS A 79 -13.59 -5.66 -9.23
CA HIS A 79 -13.33 -4.44 -8.47
C HIS A 79 -12.28 -4.66 -7.37
N ARG A 80 -11.47 -3.63 -7.12
CA ARG A 80 -10.52 -3.55 -6.01
C ARG A 80 -10.72 -2.26 -5.25
N LEU A 81 -10.76 -2.37 -3.94
CA LEU A 81 -10.85 -1.24 -3.02
C LEU A 81 -9.62 -1.24 -2.12
N LEU A 82 -8.80 -0.20 -2.22
CA LEU A 82 -7.71 0.05 -1.30
C LEU A 82 -8.11 1.16 -0.34
N ILE A 83 -7.99 0.92 0.96
CA ILE A 83 -7.99 1.97 1.98
C ILE A 83 -6.59 2.10 2.56
N ALA A 84 -5.98 3.26 2.41
CA ALA A 84 -4.70 3.59 3.03
C ALA A 84 -4.93 4.55 4.21
N ASN A 85 -4.73 4.05 5.42
CA ASN A 85 -4.88 4.81 6.66
C ASN A 85 -3.52 5.25 7.21
N PHE A 86 -3.30 6.55 7.30
CA PHE A 86 -2.09 7.19 7.84
C PHE A 86 -2.28 7.75 9.27
N GLY A 87 -3.45 7.55 9.86
CA GLY A 87 -3.84 8.06 11.18
C GLY A 87 -4.08 6.96 12.22
N ALA A 88 -4.95 7.26 13.18
CA ALA A 88 -5.47 6.29 14.15
C ALA A 88 -6.40 5.28 13.46
N ALA A 89 -6.79 4.22 14.16
CA ALA A 89 -7.77 3.27 13.66
C ALA A 89 -9.07 4.01 13.30
N LEU A 90 -9.69 3.64 12.18
CA LEU A 90 -10.87 4.32 11.67
C LEU A 90 -11.91 3.31 11.18
N THR A 91 -13.17 3.70 11.32
CA THR A 91 -14.33 2.99 10.77
C THR A 91 -15.05 3.95 9.83
N ILE A 92 -15.23 3.54 8.58
CA ILE A 92 -15.93 4.31 7.55
C ILE A 92 -17.30 3.68 7.34
N ARG A 93 -18.37 4.48 7.36
CA ARG A 93 -19.66 4.08 6.82
C ARG A 93 -19.63 4.29 5.31
N VAL A 94 -19.91 3.24 4.55
CA VAL A 94 -19.84 3.26 3.08
C VAL A 94 -20.85 4.25 2.50
N ALA A 95 -22.05 4.33 3.08
CA ALA A 95 -23.11 5.23 2.64
C ALA A 95 -22.79 6.73 2.82
N ASP A 96 -21.88 7.07 3.75
CA ASP A 96 -21.57 8.46 4.07
C ASP A 96 -20.55 9.08 3.11
N ASP A 97 -19.83 8.26 2.34
CA ASP A 97 -18.83 8.71 1.36
C ASP A 97 -19.39 8.56 -0.06
N PRO A 98 -19.51 9.65 -0.85
CA PRO A 98 -20.10 9.59 -2.18
C PRO A 98 -19.42 8.64 -3.16
N MET A 99 -18.10 8.44 -3.03
CA MET A 99 -17.37 7.51 -3.89
C MET A 99 -17.62 6.07 -3.42
N LEU A 100 -17.55 5.82 -2.12
CA LEU A 100 -17.78 4.47 -1.58
C LEU A 100 -19.24 4.02 -1.69
N ALA A 101 -20.21 4.94 -1.64
CA ALA A 101 -21.62 4.64 -1.82
C ALA A 101 -21.93 4.03 -3.20
N THR A 102 -21.05 4.20 -4.19
CA THR A 102 -21.16 3.57 -5.52
C THR A 102 -20.60 2.16 -5.59
N LEU A 103 -20.01 1.64 -4.50
CA LEU A 103 -19.45 0.31 -4.48
C LEU A 103 -20.55 -0.75 -4.61
N PRO A 104 -20.32 -1.79 -5.45
CA PRO A 104 -21.21 -2.92 -5.58
C PRO A 104 -21.60 -3.53 -4.21
N GLU A 105 -22.86 -3.98 -4.09
CA GLU A 105 -23.47 -4.48 -2.85
C GLU A 105 -23.00 -5.89 -2.45
N GLU A 106 -22.31 -6.59 -3.33
CA GLU A 106 -21.76 -7.91 -3.08
C GLU A 106 -20.69 -7.89 -1.99
N ALA A 107 -20.38 -9.08 -1.45
CA ALA A 107 -19.38 -9.23 -0.40
C ALA A 107 -17.98 -8.85 -0.91
N TRP A 108 -17.17 -8.31 0.00
CA TRP A 108 -15.80 -7.91 -0.27
C TRP A 108 -14.83 -8.71 0.60
N ASP A 109 -13.95 -9.45 -0.06
CA ASP A 109 -12.92 -10.24 0.58
C ASP A 109 -11.65 -9.42 0.82
N LEU A 110 -11.00 -9.64 1.95
CA LEU A 110 -9.66 -9.09 2.21
C LEU A 110 -8.62 -9.81 1.33
N ALA A 111 -8.01 -9.09 0.39
CA ALA A 111 -6.94 -9.61 -0.46
C ALA A 111 -5.55 -9.41 0.18
N LEU A 112 -5.32 -8.27 0.84
CA LEU A 112 -4.06 -7.97 1.52
C LEU A 112 -4.27 -6.96 2.66
N SER A 113 -3.57 -7.14 3.77
CA SER A 113 -3.48 -6.13 4.83
C SER A 113 -2.03 -5.94 5.27
N THR A 114 -1.55 -4.70 5.27
CA THR A 114 -0.21 -4.40 5.82
C THR A 114 -0.19 -4.51 7.34
N ALA A 115 -1.35 -4.56 8.00
CA ALA A 115 -1.46 -4.82 9.43
C ALA A 115 -1.22 -6.29 9.79
N ASN A 116 -1.15 -7.20 8.81
CA ASN A 116 -0.89 -8.61 9.06
C ASN A 116 0.47 -8.80 9.76
N GLY A 117 0.49 -9.58 10.85
CA GLY A 117 1.70 -9.87 11.63
C GLY A 117 2.83 -10.48 10.81
N ARG A 118 2.53 -11.18 9.71
CA ARG A 118 3.55 -11.73 8.79
C ARG A 118 4.43 -10.65 8.16
N TYR A 119 3.95 -9.41 8.11
CA TYR A 119 4.71 -8.27 7.60
C TYR A 119 5.33 -7.40 8.71
N GLY A 120 5.19 -7.80 9.97
CA GLY A 120 5.54 -6.97 11.12
C GLY A 120 4.47 -5.95 11.50
N GLY A 121 3.25 -6.09 10.96
CA GLY A 121 2.10 -5.27 11.37
C GLY A 121 1.52 -5.70 12.73
N PRO A 122 0.60 -4.90 13.32
CA PRO A 122 0.04 -5.14 14.66
C PRO A 122 -0.84 -6.40 14.78
N GLY A 123 -1.17 -7.09 13.69
CA GLY A 123 -1.98 -8.31 13.67
C GLY A 123 -3.50 -8.08 13.67
N THR A 124 -3.97 -6.86 13.88
CA THR A 124 -5.40 -6.51 13.80
C THR A 124 -5.88 -6.59 12.34
N ALA A 125 -6.89 -7.40 12.09
CA ALA A 125 -7.47 -7.55 10.75
C ALA A 125 -8.40 -6.35 10.42
N PRO A 126 -8.31 -5.76 9.22
CA PRO A 126 -9.32 -4.86 8.72
C PRO A 126 -10.62 -5.62 8.41
N THR A 127 -11.74 -4.91 8.42
CA THR A 127 -13.07 -5.49 8.20
C THR A 127 -13.80 -4.77 7.07
N PHE A 128 -14.61 -5.52 6.33
CA PHE A 128 -15.67 -4.98 5.48
C PHE A 128 -16.92 -5.79 5.81
N THR A 129 -17.90 -5.17 6.47
CA THR A 129 -19.07 -5.86 7.04
C THR A 129 -20.35 -5.06 6.84
N GLY A 130 -21.50 -5.71 7.00
CA GLY A 130 -22.82 -5.08 6.83
C GLY A 130 -23.38 -5.28 5.42
N THR A 131 -24.57 -4.73 5.18
CA THR A 131 -25.32 -4.84 3.91
C THR A 131 -26.05 -3.53 3.63
N GLY A 132 -26.23 -3.16 2.36
CA GLY A 132 -26.91 -1.92 2.00
C GLY A 132 -26.24 -0.69 2.60
N GLU A 133 -27.03 0.18 3.23
CA GLU A 133 -26.57 1.44 3.81
C GLU A 133 -25.75 1.27 5.11
N ASP A 134 -25.81 0.11 5.76
CA ASP A 134 -25.09 -0.17 7.01
C ASP A 134 -23.69 -0.78 6.80
N ARG A 135 -23.24 -0.85 5.54
CA ARG A 135 -21.90 -1.30 5.21
C ARG A 135 -20.85 -0.41 5.86
N THR A 136 -19.88 -1.05 6.52
CA THR A 136 -18.77 -0.39 7.22
C THR A 136 -17.43 -1.03 6.89
N ILE A 137 -16.40 -0.18 6.85
CA ILE A 137 -15.01 -0.60 6.61
C ILE A 137 -14.16 -0.19 7.82
N GLY A 138 -13.63 -1.16 8.54
CA GLY A 138 -12.70 -0.95 9.65
C GLY A 138 -11.26 -1.11 9.20
N VAL A 139 -10.41 -0.10 9.46
CA VAL A 139 -8.99 -0.14 9.08
C VAL A 139 -8.09 0.23 10.27
N PRO A 140 -7.14 -0.64 10.68
CA PRO A 140 -6.21 -0.36 11.75
C PRO A 140 -5.37 0.90 11.50
N ALA A 141 -4.86 1.48 12.59
CA ALA A 141 -3.98 2.65 12.53
C ALA A 141 -2.75 2.39 11.66
N ARG A 142 -2.34 3.39 10.86
CA ARG A 142 -1.10 3.36 10.05
C ARG A 142 -0.95 2.08 9.22
N SER A 143 -2.05 1.65 8.59
CA SER A 143 -2.09 0.43 7.79
C SER A 143 -2.84 0.64 6.47
N ALA A 144 -2.67 -0.28 5.54
CA ALA A 144 -3.43 -0.32 4.31
C ALA A 144 -4.13 -1.68 4.17
N ALA A 145 -5.36 -1.65 3.67
CA ALA A 145 -6.19 -2.82 3.41
C ALA A 145 -6.66 -2.80 1.96
N LEU A 146 -6.43 -3.89 1.25
CA LEU A 146 -6.93 -4.12 -0.09
C LEU A 146 -8.03 -5.18 -0.04
N PHE A 147 -9.19 -4.81 -0.55
CA PHE A 147 -10.32 -5.70 -0.72
C PHE A 147 -10.58 -5.99 -2.20
N ARG A 148 -11.13 -7.17 -2.48
CA ARG A 148 -11.61 -7.59 -3.79
C ARG A 148 -13.09 -7.92 -3.69
N LEU A 149 -13.85 -7.60 -4.72
CA LEU A 149 -15.23 -8.09 -4.85
C LEU A 149 -15.22 -9.62 -4.94
N GLY A 150 -16.10 -10.26 -4.17
CA GLY A 150 -16.27 -11.72 -4.11
C GLY A 150 -16.95 -12.33 -5.33
#